data_AF-A0A6L5ENI9-F1
#
_entry.id   AF-A0A6L5ENI9-F1
#
_cell.length_a   1.000
_cell.length_b   1.000
_cell.length_c   1.000
_cell.angle_alpha   90.00
_cell.angle_beta   90.00
_cell.angle_gamma   90.00
#
_symmetry.space_group_name_H-M   'P 1'
#
loop_
_entity.id
_entity.type
_entity.pdbx_description
1 polymer ?
#
loop_
_entity_poly.entity_id
_entity_poly.type
_entity_poly.pdbx_seq_one_letter_code
_entity_poly.pdbx_strand_id
1 'polypeptide(L)'
;MTVLSASLVGSFSPVVSASPQTIESQSPEVSYDKLTITPISGGDIDLNIKTPSGNQIEWAINHPDDSHEITFSVESSKKVELELHEPSGAIVVYLDEEPGALIKAPWAKDANGGDVKTRFEINGNEITQYVSPLGDESLYPIVADPRVDWGIVTGHIYFSKEETRYMAGGTAAVMAISPFWMAIPAPAGEALAGWWFANSLQISLWAATAYDQGKCLALKVGVTGQGWPLVWA
;
A
#
# COMPACT_ATOMS: atom_id res chain seq x y z
N MET A 1 -56.49 -30.46 -40.55
CA MET A 1 -55.30 -29.82 -41.13
C MET A 1 -54.80 -28.80 -40.13
N THR A 2 -54.10 -29.23 -39.08
CA THR A 2 -52.65 -29.46 -38.93
C THR A 2 -52.11 -28.35 -38.04
N VAL A 3 -52.14 -28.65 -36.74
CA VAL A 3 -51.43 -27.93 -35.67
C VAL A 3 -49.98 -28.40 -35.73
N LEU A 4 -49.03 -27.48 -35.95
CA LEU A 4 -47.61 -27.82 -35.86
C LEU A 4 -47.20 -27.84 -34.39
N SER A 5 -46.86 -29.05 -33.94
CA SER A 5 -46.24 -29.34 -32.65
C SER A 5 -44.73 -29.14 -32.76
N ALA A 6 -44.11 -28.48 -31.78
CA ALA A 6 -42.69 -28.64 -31.49
C ALA A 6 -42.56 -28.95 -30.00
N SER A 7 -42.24 -30.21 -29.71
CA SER A 7 -41.90 -30.68 -28.37
C SER A 7 -40.45 -30.33 -28.08
N LEU A 8 -40.20 -29.62 -26.98
CA LEU A 8 -38.89 -29.57 -26.34
C LEU A 8 -39.08 -30.02 -24.90
N VAL A 9 -38.85 -31.31 -24.68
CA VAL A 9 -38.71 -31.91 -23.36
C VAL A 9 -37.30 -31.54 -22.88
N GLY A 10 -37.20 -30.46 -22.09
CA GLY A 10 -36.03 -30.15 -21.30
C GLY A 10 -36.30 -30.57 -19.85
N SER A 11 -35.63 -31.62 -19.40
CA SER A 11 -35.67 -32.10 -18.03
C SER A 11 -35.20 -31.01 -17.06
N PHE A 12 -36.07 -30.58 -16.14
CA PHE A 12 -35.68 -29.83 -14.95
C PHE A 12 -34.96 -30.80 -14.00
N SER A 13 -33.63 -30.73 -13.95
CA SER A 13 -32.88 -31.25 -12.81
C SER A 13 -32.92 -30.22 -11.69
N PRO A 14 -33.12 -30.63 -10.42
CA PRO A 14 -33.21 -29.71 -9.31
C PRO A 14 -31.89 -28.97 -9.11
N VAL A 15 -31.99 -27.67 -8.84
CA VAL A 15 -30.89 -26.85 -8.31
C VAL A 15 -30.32 -27.58 -7.11
N VAL A 16 -29.09 -28.08 -7.25
CA VAL A 16 -28.32 -28.62 -6.12
C VAL A 16 -28.16 -27.49 -5.13
N SER A 17 -28.80 -27.65 -3.98
CA SER A 17 -28.59 -26.82 -2.79
C SER A 17 -27.13 -26.95 -2.39
N ALA A 18 -26.31 -25.96 -2.77
CA ALA A 18 -24.98 -25.82 -2.23
C ALA A 18 -25.12 -25.40 -0.75
N SER A 19 -24.76 -26.32 0.13
CA SER A 19 -24.65 -26.08 1.58
C SER A 19 -23.75 -24.85 1.84
N PRO A 20 -24.08 -23.98 2.81
CA PRO A 20 -23.27 -22.80 3.10
C PRO A 20 -21.92 -23.29 3.62
N GLN A 21 -20.88 -23.20 2.77
CA GLN A 21 -19.52 -23.34 3.26
C GLN A 21 -19.21 -22.09 4.06
N THR A 22 -19.11 -22.28 5.38
CA THR A 22 -18.43 -21.36 6.28
C THR A 22 -17.05 -21.09 5.67
N ILE A 23 -16.85 -19.90 5.09
CA ILE A 23 -15.51 -19.44 4.74
C ILE A 23 -14.84 -19.12 6.08
N GLU A 24 -14.21 -20.13 6.64
CA GLU A 24 -13.33 -20.01 7.78
C GLU A 24 -12.19 -19.07 7.35
N SER A 25 -11.97 -18.04 8.15
CA SER A 25 -10.88 -17.07 8.00
C SER A 25 -9.53 -17.78 8.14
N GLN A 26 -9.10 -18.48 7.09
CA GLN A 26 -7.71 -18.84 6.93
C GLN A 26 -6.99 -17.59 6.43
N SER A 27 -6.52 -16.79 7.38
CA SER A 27 -5.45 -15.81 7.11
C SER A 27 -4.29 -16.62 6.55
N PRO A 28 -3.88 -16.44 5.28
CA PRO A 28 -2.68 -17.11 4.81
C PRO A 28 -1.52 -16.62 5.68
N GLU A 29 -0.78 -17.54 6.30
CA GLU A 29 0.57 -17.25 6.75
C GLU A 29 1.38 -16.90 5.50
N VAL A 30 1.47 -15.61 5.20
CA VAL A 30 2.29 -15.10 4.11
C VAL A 30 3.74 -15.31 4.54
N SER A 31 4.39 -16.32 3.93
CA SER A 31 5.84 -16.46 3.97
C SER A 31 6.45 -15.24 3.27
N TYR A 32 6.92 -14.28 4.04
CA TYR A 32 7.54 -13.07 3.50
C TYR A 32 8.82 -13.45 2.76
N ASP A 33 8.93 -13.07 1.49
CA ASP A 33 10.22 -13.05 0.82
C ASP A 33 11.13 -12.06 1.55
N LYS A 34 12.35 -12.49 1.83
CA LYS A 34 13.28 -11.76 2.68
C LYS A 34 13.90 -10.59 1.92
N LEU A 35 13.19 -9.48 1.88
CA LEU A 35 13.69 -8.19 1.41
C LEU A 35 14.69 -7.62 2.42
N THR A 36 15.87 -7.27 1.96
CA THR A 36 17.01 -6.81 2.77
C THR A 36 17.51 -5.48 2.23
N ILE A 37 17.63 -4.47 3.10
CA ILE A 37 18.41 -3.26 2.81
C ILE A 37 19.70 -3.31 3.60
N THR A 38 20.80 -3.06 2.91
CA THR A 38 22.12 -2.90 3.52
C THR A 38 22.75 -1.60 3.08
N PRO A 39 23.38 -0.84 3.99
CA PRO A 39 24.26 0.25 3.58
C PRO A 39 25.42 -0.35 2.79
N ILE A 40 25.80 0.29 1.71
CA ILE A 40 26.97 -0.11 0.91
C ILE A 40 28.03 0.99 0.82
N SER A 41 27.67 2.24 1.11
CA SER A 41 28.61 3.37 1.21
C SER A 41 28.00 4.58 1.92
N GLY A 42 28.84 5.36 2.61
CA GLY A 42 28.47 6.63 3.25
C GLY A 42 28.06 6.46 4.71
N GLY A 43 28.76 7.16 5.61
CA GLY A 43 28.45 7.24 7.05
C GLY A 43 28.52 5.91 7.84
N ASP A 44 28.43 6.03 9.16
CA ASP A 44 28.13 4.89 10.04
C ASP A 44 26.60 4.82 10.26
N ILE A 45 26.05 3.61 10.32
CA ILE A 45 24.67 3.42 10.77
C ILE A 45 24.65 3.52 12.29
N ASP A 46 23.88 4.47 12.82
CA ASP A 46 23.73 4.67 14.25
C ASP A 46 22.68 3.72 14.85
N LEU A 47 21.56 3.49 14.16
CA LEU A 47 20.49 2.63 14.66
C LEU A 47 19.82 1.80 13.56
N ASN A 48 19.49 0.54 13.90
CA ASN A 48 18.61 -0.33 13.12
C ASN A 48 17.50 -0.86 14.05
N ILE A 49 16.32 -0.26 13.94
CA ILE A 49 15.17 -0.53 14.83
C ILE A 49 14.17 -1.39 14.07
N LYS A 50 13.89 -2.60 14.58
CA LYS A 50 12.76 -3.40 14.08
C LYS A 50 11.45 -2.73 14.47
N THR A 51 10.58 -2.44 13.49
CA THR A 51 9.24 -1.92 13.70
C THR A 51 8.20 -3.03 13.41
N PRO A 52 6.94 -2.88 13.87
CA PRO A 52 5.86 -3.82 13.51
C PRO A 52 5.63 -3.92 12.00
N SER A 53 6.03 -2.89 11.27
CA SER A 53 5.86 -2.70 9.82
C SER A 53 7.18 -2.74 9.05
N GLY A 54 8.30 -3.22 9.64
CA GLY A 54 9.59 -3.31 8.97
C GLY A 54 10.80 -2.93 9.82
N ASN A 55 11.69 -2.09 9.28
CA ASN A 55 12.94 -1.69 9.92
C ASN A 55 13.19 -0.19 9.67
N GLN A 56 13.49 0.55 10.72
CA GLN A 56 13.95 1.93 10.61
C GLN A 56 15.49 1.92 10.71
N ILE A 57 16.15 2.59 9.75
CA ILE A 57 17.61 2.72 9.73
C ILE A 57 17.91 4.21 9.93
N GLU A 58 18.62 4.56 10.98
CA GLU A 58 19.03 5.96 11.24
C GLU A 58 20.54 6.09 11.10
N TRP A 59 20.98 7.19 10.51
CA TRP A 59 22.39 7.56 10.37
C TRP A 59 22.55 9.06 10.66
N ALA A 60 23.72 9.46 11.12
CA ALA A 60 24.00 10.85 11.43
C ALA A 60 25.18 11.40 10.62
N ILE A 61 25.08 12.68 10.31
CA ILE A 61 26.17 13.51 9.83
C ILE A 61 26.64 14.30 11.04
N ASN A 62 27.86 14.05 11.53
CA ASN A 62 28.35 14.60 12.79
C ASN A 62 29.16 15.89 12.58
N HIS A 63 29.76 16.05 11.40
CA HIS A 63 30.55 17.22 11.02
C HIS A 63 30.17 17.75 9.62
N PRO A 64 30.32 19.06 9.36
CA PRO A 64 30.14 19.64 8.03
C PRO A 64 30.95 19.00 6.90
N ASP A 65 32.05 18.32 7.23
CA ASP A 65 32.95 17.70 6.25
C ASP A 65 32.67 16.20 6.06
N ASP A 66 31.73 15.63 6.82
CA ASP A 66 31.31 14.24 6.66
C ASP A 66 30.48 14.08 5.38
N SER A 67 30.30 12.83 4.93
CA SER A 67 29.43 12.55 3.79
C SER A 67 27.98 12.95 4.09
N HIS A 68 27.37 13.74 3.20
CA HIS A 68 25.93 14.05 3.26
C HIS A 68 25.09 13.11 2.40
N GLU A 69 25.67 12.00 1.99
CA GLU A 69 24.99 10.95 1.26
C GLU A 69 25.32 9.58 1.83
N ILE A 70 24.33 8.69 1.74
CA ILE A 70 24.44 7.27 2.06
C ILE A 70 23.71 6.47 0.99
N THR A 71 24.30 5.35 0.60
CA THR A 71 23.73 4.45 -0.41
C THR A 71 23.38 3.11 0.22
N PHE A 72 22.19 2.64 -0.12
CA PHE A 72 21.58 1.40 0.31
C PHE A 72 21.38 0.48 -0.88
N SER A 73 21.80 -0.78 -0.76
CA SER A 73 21.41 -1.84 -1.70
C SER A 73 20.12 -2.50 -1.22
N VAL A 74 19.17 -2.70 -2.14
CA VAL A 74 17.91 -3.39 -1.92
C VAL A 74 17.96 -4.77 -2.58
N GLU A 75 17.90 -5.82 -1.76
CA GLU A 75 18.06 -7.21 -2.19
C GLU A 75 16.87 -8.08 -1.77
N SER A 76 16.51 -9.05 -2.61
CA SER A 76 15.44 -10.02 -2.33
C SER A 76 15.72 -11.36 -3.02
N SER A 77 14.99 -12.40 -2.63
CA SER A 77 14.91 -13.66 -3.38
C SER A 77 14.26 -13.50 -4.76
N LYS A 78 13.44 -12.46 -4.91
CA LYS A 78 12.74 -12.08 -6.15
C LYS A 78 13.46 -10.96 -6.88
N LYS A 79 13.09 -10.73 -8.16
CA LYS A 79 13.59 -9.59 -8.91
C LYS A 79 13.11 -8.29 -8.26
N VAL A 80 14.05 -7.40 -7.91
CA VAL A 80 13.76 -6.09 -7.32
C VAL A 80 13.69 -5.02 -8.42
N GLU A 81 12.61 -4.24 -8.41
CA GLU A 81 12.49 -3.01 -9.18
C GLU A 81 12.05 -1.87 -8.26
N LEU A 82 12.62 -0.68 -8.43
CA LEU A 82 12.39 0.48 -7.58
C LEU A 82 11.78 1.62 -8.39
N GLU A 83 10.70 2.20 -7.88
CA GLU A 83 10.02 3.32 -8.52
C GLU A 83 9.89 4.50 -7.56
N LEU A 84 10.42 5.67 -7.94
CA LEU A 84 10.28 6.90 -7.18
C LEU A 84 8.92 7.54 -7.43
N HIS A 85 8.15 7.75 -6.37
CA HIS A 85 6.95 8.57 -6.41
C HIS A 85 7.32 10.05 -6.25
N GLU A 86 7.55 10.73 -7.37
CA GLU A 86 8.02 12.13 -7.43
C GLU A 86 7.28 13.11 -6.49
N PRO A 87 5.93 13.11 -6.40
CA PRO A 87 5.24 14.06 -5.53
C PRO A 87 5.55 13.92 -4.04
N SER A 88 5.78 12.68 -3.56
CA SER A 88 6.02 12.42 -2.14
C SER A 88 7.49 12.14 -1.81
N GLY A 89 8.32 11.81 -2.80
CA GLY A 89 9.70 11.36 -2.61
C GLY A 89 9.82 9.95 -2.00
N ALA A 90 8.72 9.19 -1.92
CA ALA A 90 8.73 7.80 -1.45
C ALA A 90 9.12 6.84 -2.58
N ILE A 91 9.60 5.64 -2.25
CA ILE A 91 9.97 4.61 -3.24
C ILE A 91 9.08 3.38 -3.06
N VAL A 92 8.45 2.94 -4.14
CA VAL A 92 7.75 1.66 -4.20
C VAL A 92 8.74 0.58 -4.61
N VAL A 93 8.78 -0.53 -3.86
CA VAL A 93 9.62 -1.69 -4.14
C VAL A 93 8.76 -2.78 -4.74
N TYR A 94 9.01 -3.13 -6.00
CA TYR A 94 8.37 -4.24 -6.69
C TYR A 94 9.24 -5.49 -6.59
N LEU A 95 8.59 -6.62 -6.35
CA LEU A 95 9.15 -7.97 -6.28
C LEU A 95 8.45 -8.82 -7.33
N ASP A 96 9.15 -9.18 -8.41
CA ASP A 96 8.57 -9.84 -9.59
C ASP A 96 7.30 -9.12 -10.10
N GLU A 97 7.40 -7.81 -10.33
CA GLU A 97 6.31 -6.92 -10.82
C GLU A 97 5.17 -6.66 -9.82
N GLU A 98 5.18 -7.30 -8.66
CA GLU A 98 4.18 -7.08 -7.61
C GLU A 98 4.73 -6.13 -6.52
N PRO A 99 3.95 -5.14 -6.04
CA PRO A 99 4.38 -4.26 -4.96
C PRO A 99 4.64 -5.04 -3.66
N GLY A 100 5.90 -5.11 -3.24
CA GLY A 100 6.34 -5.83 -2.05
C GLY A 100 6.51 -4.96 -0.82
N ALA A 101 6.94 -3.70 -1.01
CA ALA A 101 7.19 -2.77 0.09
C ALA A 101 7.13 -1.30 -0.31
N LEU A 102 7.14 -0.42 0.70
CA LEU A 102 7.20 1.02 0.54
C LEU A 102 8.31 1.61 1.42
N ILE A 103 9.26 2.30 0.80
CA ILE A 103 10.24 3.13 1.50
C ILE A 103 9.63 4.53 1.59
N LYS A 104 9.42 5.04 2.80
CA LYS A 104 8.81 6.37 2.99
C LYS A 104 9.72 7.47 2.49
N ALA A 105 9.14 8.64 2.25
CA ALA A 105 9.87 9.86 1.92
C ALA A 105 11.06 10.08 2.89
N PRO A 106 12.24 10.46 2.38
CA PRO A 106 13.40 10.67 3.21
C PRO A 106 13.21 11.94 4.04
N TRP A 107 13.70 11.93 5.28
CA TRP A 107 13.73 13.12 6.12
C TRP A 107 15.09 13.25 6.80
N ALA A 108 15.44 14.48 7.19
CA ALA A 108 16.56 14.76 8.07
C ALA A 108 16.22 15.92 9.01
N LYS A 109 16.77 15.87 10.22
CA LYS A 109 16.61 16.89 11.25
C LYS A 109 17.97 17.34 11.76
N ASP A 110 18.14 18.64 11.95
CA ASP A 110 19.33 19.20 12.59
C ASP A 110 19.29 19.05 14.12
N ALA A 111 20.36 19.47 14.82
CA ALA A 111 20.45 19.39 16.28
C ALA A 111 19.39 20.21 17.03
N ASN A 112 18.73 21.18 16.38
CA ASN A 112 17.62 21.95 16.94
C ASN A 112 16.24 21.33 16.60
N GLY A 113 16.20 20.24 15.83
CA GLY A 113 14.97 19.63 15.32
C GLY A 113 14.39 20.31 14.09
N GLY A 114 15.13 21.22 13.45
CA GLY A 114 14.77 21.88 12.20
C GLY A 114 14.81 20.90 11.02
N ASP A 115 13.90 21.07 10.05
CA ASP A 115 13.89 20.26 8.83
C ASP A 115 15.10 20.57 7.95
N VAL A 116 15.83 19.52 7.56
CA VAL A 116 16.91 19.60 6.58
C VAL A 116 16.44 18.95 5.28
N LYS A 117 16.72 19.60 4.15
CA LYS A 117 16.25 19.11 2.85
C LYS A 117 16.90 17.77 2.52
N THR A 118 16.09 16.81 2.10
CA THR A 118 16.51 15.46 1.72
C THR A 118 15.86 15.01 0.42
N ARG A 119 16.50 14.09 -0.29
CA ARG A 119 15.94 13.41 -1.47
C ARG A 119 16.54 12.01 -1.63
N PHE A 120 15.82 11.15 -2.33
CA PHE A 120 16.39 9.91 -2.85
C PHE A 120 16.81 10.05 -4.31
N GLU A 121 17.68 9.14 -4.73
CA GLU A 121 18.00 8.84 -6.11
C GLU A 121 18.11 7.33 -6.26
N ILE A 122 17.60 6.80 -7.37
CA ILE A 122 17.56 5.36 -7.63
C ILE A 122 18.57 5.04 -8.74
N ASN A 123 19.40 4.02 -8.52
CA ASN A 123 20.27 3.45 -9.53
C ASN A 123 20.17 1.92 -9.51
N GLY A 124 19.36 1.35 -10.40
CA GLY A 124 19.10 -0.09 -10.41
C GLY A 124 18.37 -0.52 -9.13
N ASN A 125 19.02 -1.36 -8.32
CA ASN A 125 18.53 -1.79 -7.01
C ASN A 125 19.18 -1.03 -5.84
N GLU A 126 19.93 0.04 -6.13
CA GLU A 126 20.52 0.92 -5.13
C GLU A 126 19.71 2.20 -4.96
N ILE A 127 19.66 2.69 -3.72
CA ILE A 127 19.01 3.94 -3.33
C ILE A 127 20.03 4.81 -2.61
N THR A 128 20.29 6.00 -3.13
CA THR A 128 21.12 7.00 -2.45
C THR A 128 20.24 8.06 -1.82
N GLN A 129 20.34 8.24 -0.50
CA GLN A 129 19.77 9.38 0.19
C GLN A 129 20.78 10.52 0.18
N TYR A 130 20.37 11.70 -0.28
CA TYR A 130 21.14 12.93 -0.18
C TYR A 130 20.51 13.84 0.87
N VAL A 131 21.36 14.42 1.72
CA VAL A 131 21.02 15.45 2.69
C VAL A 131 21.66 16.76 2.22
N SER A 132 20.90 17.84 2.20
CA SER A 132 21.38 19.16 1.75
C SER A 132 21.20 20.17 2.88
N PRO A 133 22.21 20.33 3.76
CA PRO A 133 22.20 21.35 4.80
C PRO A 133 22.07 22.76 4.21
N LEU A 134 21.41 23.65 4.93
CA LEU A 134 21.26 25.07 4.56
C LEU A 134 22.46 25.90 5.01
N GLY A 135 23.68 25.45 4.67
CA GLY A 135 24.92 26.11 5.08
C GLY A 135 25.04 26.25 6.60
N ASP A 136 25.40 27.44 7.08
CA ASP A 136 25.62 27.74 8.51
C ASP A 136 24.34 27.64 9.37
N GLU A 137 23.15 27.53 8.76
CA GLU A 137 21.88 27.42 9.49
C GLU A 137 21.63 26.01 10.04
N SER A 138 22.15 24.97 9.39
CA SER A 138 21.97 23.59 9.84
C SER A 138 23.00 23.22 10.90
N LEU A 139 22.53 22.85 12.08
CA LEU A 139 23.40 22.43 13.19
C LEU A 139 23.63 20.94 13.22
N TYR A 140 24.86 20.57 13.57
CA TYR A 140 25.29 19.19 13.72
C TYR A 140 25.08 18.68 15.16
N PRO A 141 24.78 17.39 15.37
CA PRO A 141 24.61 16.38 14.34
C PRO A 141 23.28 16.54 13.59
N ILE A 142 23.31 16.28 12.29
CA ILE A 142 22.11 16.12 11.47
C ILE A 142 21.77 14.64 11.47
N VAL A 143 20.59 14.28 11.99
CA VAL A 143 20.08 12.90 11.98
C VAL A 143 19.21 12.73 10.74
N ALA A 144 19.54 11.74 9.93
CA ALA A 144 18.83 11.40 8.72
C ALA A 144 18.34 9.95 8.76
N ASP A 145 17.19 9.73 8.13
CA ASP A 145 16.51 8.45 8.14
C ASP A 145 15.97 8.18 6.73
N PRO A 146 16.21 6.96 6.21
CA PRO A 146 15.21 6.28 5.43
C PRO A 146 14.33 5.42 6.37
N ARG A 147 13.11 5.89 6.71
CA ARG A 147 12.13 4.98 7.32
C ARG A 147 11.75 3.95 6.28
N VAL A 148 12.22 2.72 6.45
CA VAL A 148 11.81 1.61 5.60
C VAL A 148 10.70 0.83 6.29
N ASP A 149 9.46 1.19 5.97
CA ASP A 149 8.32 0.34 6.32
C ASP A 149 8.26 -0.87 5.38
N TRP A 150 9.02 -1.92 5.72
CA TRP A 150 8.86 -3.24 5.14
C TRP A 150 7.56 -3.92 5.57
N GLY A 151 6.53 -3.68 4.78
CA GLY A 151 5.32 -4.48 4.85
C GLY A 151 4.40 -4.04 3.75
N ILE A 152 3.56 -4.95 3.26
CA ILE A 152 2.39 -4.51 2.53
C ILE A 152 1.66 -3.59 3.50
N VAL A 153 1.54 -2.29 3.15
CA VAL A 153 0.57 -1.36 3.74
C VAL A 153 -0.80 -1.94 3.40
N THR A 154 -1.15 -3.03 4.08
CA THR A 154 -2.41 -3.73 3.95
C THR A 154 -3.34 -3.14 4.98
N GLY A 155 -4.29 -2.35 4.49
CA GLY A 155 -5.36 -1.82 5.32
C GLY A 155 -6.63 -2.63 5.12
N HIS A 156 -7.45 -2.71 6.15
CA HIS A 156 -8.86 -3.02 5.99
C HIS A 156 -9.64 -1.73 6.17
N ILE A 157 -10.48 -1.41 5.19
CA ILE A 157 -11.40 -0.28 5.26
C ILE A 157 -12.77 -0.88 5.46
N TYR A 158 -13.33 -0.65 6.64
CA TYR A 158 -14.64 -1.17 7.02
C TYR A 158 -15.68 -0.10 6.77
N PHE A 159 -16.68 -0.43 5.95
CA PHE A 159 -17.83 0.44 5.73
C PHE A 159 -18.96 0.01 6.65
N SER A 160 -19.62 0.98 7.28
CA SER A 160 -20.82 0.74 8.06
C SER A 160 -21.94 0.13 7.21
N LYS A 161 -22.96 -0.41 7.87
CA LYS A 161 -24.17 -0.91 7.20
C LYS A 161 -24.87 0.17 6.39
N GLU A 162 -24.84 1.41 6.88
CA GLU A 162 -25.42 2.57 6.18
C GLU A 162 -24.64 2.93 4.93
N GLU A 163 -23.31 3.03 5.02
CA GLU A 163 -22.43 3.29 3.85
C GLU A 163 -22.52 2.17 2.82
N THR A 164 -22.56 0.91 3.27
CA THR A 164 -22.74 -0.25 2.38
C THR A 164 -24.08 -0.17 1.65
N ARG A 165 -25.18 0.13 2.36
CA ARG A 165 -26.50 0.35 1.76
C ARG A 165 -26.49 1.50 0.77
N TYR A 166 -25.81 2.59 1.11
CA TYR A 166 -25.72 3.77 0.26
C TYR A 166 -24.98 3.45 -1.04
N MET A 167 -23.80 2.82 -0.95
CA MET A 167 -23.02 2.37 -2.11
C MET A 167 -23.74 1.34 -2.98
N ALA A 168 -24.59 0.49 -2.40
CA ALA A 168 -25.45 -0.42 -3.16
C ALA A 168 -26.47 0.31 -4.05
N GLY A 169 -26.74 1.59 -3.78
CA GLY A 169 -27.66 2.43 -4.56
C GLY A 169 -27.12 2.89 -5.92
N GLY A 170 -25.82 2.72 -6.19
CA GLY A 170 -25.21 3.01 -7.49
C GLY A 170 -23.88 3.75 -7.41
N THR A 171 -23.24 3.97 -8.57
CA THR A 171 -21.92 4.60 -8.67
C THR A 171 -21.87 6.01 -8.09
N ALA A 172 -22.91 6.83 -8.31
CA ALA A 172 -22.97 8.17 -7.73
C ALA A 172 -22.89 8.18 -6.19
N ALA A 173 -23.44 7.14 -5.55
CA ALA A 173 -23.36 6.99 -4.10
C ALA A 173 -21.96 6.59 -3.63
N VAL A 174 -21.27 5.71 -4.37
CA VAL A 174 -19.86 5.37 -4.14
C VAL A 174 -18.95 6.61 -4.25
N MET A 175 -19.17 7.44 -5.27
CA MET A 175 -18.41 8.68 -5.47
C MET A 175 -18.64 9.72 -4.36
N ALA A 176 -19.77 9.65 -3.66
CA ALA A 176 -20.17 10.59 -2.61
C ALA A 176 -19.75 10.14 -1.20
N ILE A 177 -19.18 8.94 -1.05
CA ILE A 177 -18.55 8.54 0.21
C ILE A 177 -17.39 9.50 0.48
N SER A 178 -17.27 9.92 1.74
CA SER A 178 -16.20 10.83 2.18
C SER A 178 -14.85 10.34 1.67
N PRO A 179 -13.93 11.23 1.26
CA PRO A 179 -12.67 10.85 0.63
C PRO A 179 -11.68 10.27 1.65
N PHE A 180 -11.99 9.08 2.17
CA PHE A 180 -11.27 8.40 3.24
C PHE A 180 -9.82 8.09 2.85
N TRP A 181 -9.55 7.95 1.56
CA TRP A 181 -8.20 7.77 1.01
C TRP A 181 -7.25 8.94 1.33
N MET A 182 -7.77 10.14 1.65
CA MET A 182 -6.96 11.28 2.10
C MET A 182 -6.33 11.07 3.47
N ALA A 183 -6.83 10.12 4.27
CA ALA A 183 -6.21 9.74 5.54
C ALA A 183 -5.02 8.78 5.37
N ILE A 184 -4.79 8.29 4.15
CA ILE A 184 -3.71 7.37 3.82
C ILE A 184 -2.56 8.19 3.21
N PRO A 185 -1.31 8.05 3.72
CA PRO A 185 -0.16 8.73 3.16
C PRO A 185 0.06 8.44 1.67
N ALA A 186 0.57 9.43 0.94
CA ALA A 186 1.03 9.23 -0.44
C ALA A 186 2.23 8.25 -0.47
N PRO A 187 2.39 7.46 -1.55
CA PRO A 187 1.52 7.37 -2.74
C PRO A 187 0.22 6.56 -2.56
N ALA A 188 0.10 5.78 -1.48
CA ALA A 188 -0.96 4.79 -1.36
C ALA A 188 -2.37 5.41 -1.35
N GLY A 189 -2.55 6.59 -0.73
CA GLY A 189 -3.82 7.32 -0.75
C GLY A 189 -4.24 7.81 -2.13
N GLU A 190 -3.29 8.33 -2.92
CA GLU A 190 -3.55 8.82 -4.29
C GLU A 190 -3.91 7.68 -5.23
N ALA A 191 -3.16 6.58 -5.14
CA ALA A 191 -3.43 5.38 -5.92
C ALA A 191 -4.80 4.76 -5.56
N LEU A 192 -5.17 4.76 -4.27
CA LEU A 192 -6.47 4.30 -3.81
C LEU A 192 -7.61 5.21 -4.29
N ALA A 193 -7.41 6.52 -4.32
CA ALA A 193 -8.38 7.46 -4.89
C ALA A 193 -8.64 7.13 -6.37
N GLY A 194 -7.57 6.98 -7.16
CA GLY A 194 -7.67 6.62 -8.58
C GLY A 194 -8.38 5.30 -8.80
N TRP A 195 -8.01 4.27 -8.03
CA TRP A 195 -8.65 2.96 -8.09
C TRP A 195 -10.13 3.01 -7.66
N TRP A 196 -10.47 3.73 -6.59
CA TRP A 196 -11.84 3.88 -6.08
C TRP A 196 -12.76 4.47 -7.14
N PHE A 197 -12.32 5.54 -7.79
CA PHE A 197 -13.11 6.20 -8.83
C PHE A 197 -13.24 5.34 -10.09
N ALA A 198 -12.16 4.71 -10.54
CA ALA A 198 -12.17 3.83 -11.72
C ALA A 198 -13.03 2.58 -11.53
N ASN A 199 -13.15 2.08 -10.29
CA ASN A 199 -13.88 0.85 -9.95
C ASN A 199 -15.22 1.11 -9.25
N SER A 200 -15.74 2.34 -9.29
CA SER A 200 -16.98 2.72 -8.60
C SER A 200 -18.20 1.85 -8.94
N LEU A 201 -18.29 1.37 -10.18
CA LEU A 201 -19.31 0.39 -10.59
C LEU A 201 -19.14 -0.95 -9.89
N GLN A 202 -17.93 -1.47 -9.88
CA GLN A 202 -17.62 -2.76 -9.27
C GLN A 202 -17.83 -2.70 -7.75
N ILE A 203 -17.41 -1.61 -7.11
CA ILE A 203 -17.63 -1.36 -5.69
C ILE A 203 -19.12 -1.32 -5.35
N SER A 204 -19.92 -0.66 -6.18
CA SER A 204 -21.39 -0.63 -6.00
C SER A 204 -22.01 -2.03 -6.08
N LEU A 205 -21.54 -2.88 -7.00
CA LEU A 205 -22.00 -4.27 -7.12
C LEU A 205 -21.58 -5.14 -5.92
N TRP A 206 -20.37 -4.96 -5.40
CA TRP A 206 -19.93 -5.62 -4.16
C TRP A 206 -20.73 -5.15 -2.95
N ALA A 207 -21.00 -3.84 -2.85
CA ALA A 207 -21.84 -3.28 -1.80
C ALA A 207 -23.27 -3.83 -1.85
N ALA A 208 -23.86 -3.94 -3.04
CA ALA A 208 -25.19 -4.53 -3.24
C ALA A 208 -25.22 -6.00 -2.80
N THR A 209 -24.20 -6.77 -3.18
CA THR A 209 -24.07 -8.19 -2.79
C THR A 209 -23.92 -8.34 -1.27
N ALA A 210 -23.07 -7.52 -0.64
CA ALA A 210 -22.87 -7.53 0.81
C ALA A 210 -24.17 -7.15 1.55
N TYR A 211 -24.86 -6.11 1.07
CA TYR A 211 -26.12 -5.64 1.66
C TYR A 211 -27.24 -6.69 1.58
N ASP A 212 -27.40 -7.38 0.45
CA ASP A 212 -28.40 -8.45 0.27
C ASP A 212 -28.15 -9.64 1.21
N GLN A 213 -26.88 -9.92 1.52
CA GLN A 213 -26.48 -10.92 2.51
C GLN A 213 -26.63 -10.44 3.96
N GLY A 214 -27.08 -9.21 4.20
CA GLY A 214 -27.17 -8.61 5.53
C GLY A 214 -25.83 -8.28 6.17
N LYS A 215 -24.74 -8.26 5.38
CA LYS A 215 -23.36 -7.98 5.79
C LYS A 215 -22.93 -6.55 5.44
N CYS A 216 -21.76 -6.17 5.92
CA CYS A 216 -21.12 -4.91 5.59
C CYS A 216 -19.95 -5.11 4.61
N LEU A 217 -19.76 -4.17 3.68
CA LEU A 217 -18.61 -4.20 2.78
C LEU A 217 -17.34 -3.81 3.56
N ALA A 218 -16.24 -4.49 3.25
CA ALA A 218 -14.91 -4.04 3.58
C ALA A 218 -14.02 -4.10 2.34
N LEU A 219 -12.96 -3.30 2.32
CA LEU A 219 -11.90 -3.39 1.32
C LEU A 219 -10.58 -3.75 1.98
N LYS A 220 -9.90 -4.77 1.45
CA LYS A 220 -8.47 -4.97 1.68
C LYS A 220 -7.72 -4.10 0.69
N VAL A 221 -7.02 -3.08 1.17
CA VAL A 221 -6.18 -2.20 0.35
C VAL A 221 -4.73 -2.57 0.49
N GLY A 222 -3.94 -2.52 -0.58
CA GLY A 222 -2.48 -2.74 -0.56
C GLY A 222 -1.66 -1.47 -0.77
N VAL A 223 -0.33 -1.59 -0.87
CA VAL A 223 0.62 -0.48 -1.10
C VAL A 223 0.30 0.30 -2.38
N THR A 224 -0.17 -0.38 -3.42
CA THR A 224 -0.58 0.23 -4.70
C THR A 224 -1.94 0.91 -4.66
N GLY A 225 -2.59 0.99 -3.49
CA GLY A 225 -3.96 1.50 -3.39
C GLY A 225 -5.01 0.64 -4.09
N GLN A 226 -4.66 -0.55 -4.58
CA GLN A 226 -5.66 -1.49 -5.10
C GLN A 226 -6.51 -2.04 -3.96
N GLY A 227 -7.85 -2.04 -4.15
CA GLY A 227 -8.81 -2.59 -3.21
C GLY A 227 -9.37 -3.94 -3.65
N TRP A 228 -9.49 -4.87 -2.71
CA TRP A 228 -10.17 -6.16 -2.92
C TRP A 228 -11.36 -6.28 -1.97
N PRO A 229 -12.52 -6.77 -2.44
CA PRO A 229 -13.71 -6.85 -1.60
C PRO A 229 -13.55 -7.91 -0.52
N LEU A 230 -14.00 -7.55 0.67
CA LEU A 230 -14.22 -8.45 1.79
C LEU A 230 -15.61 -8.16 2.37
N VAL A 231 -16.15 -9.09 3.15
CA VAL A 231 -17.41 -8.88 3.88
C VAL A 231 -17.19 -9.14 5.36
N TRP A 232 -17.85 -8.37 6.21
CA TRP A 232 -17.77 -8.49 7.66
C TRP A 232 -19.16 -8.41 8.31
N ALA A 233 -19.25 -8.92 9.54
CA ALA A 233 -20.51 -9.14 10.28
C ALA A 233 -21.13 -7.83 10.79
#